data_AF-A0A929BHH8-F1
#
_entry.id   AF-A0A929BHH8-F1
#
_cell.length_a   1.000
_cell.length_b   1.000
_cell.length_c   1.000
_cell.angle_alpha   90.00
_cell.angle_beta   90.00
_cell.angle_gamma   90.00
#
_symmetry.space_group_name_H-M   'P 1'
#
loop_
_entity.id
_entity.type
_entity.pdbx_description
1 polymer ?
#
loop_
_entity_poly.entity_id
_entity_poly.type
_entity_poly.pdbx_seq_one_letter_code
_entity_poly.pdbx_strand_id
1 'polypeptide(L)'
;MAYRNKTYVCFDADEDMLYYNLMKAWKENEKFAFNFHNAHEINNLRDGSSETTIKQKLRERLADTKVLVILIGEKTKNLYKYVRWEIEYAIEKGIPIIAVNLNKLKSMDNKLCPPLLKDKLAMHIAFGQKIMDFALNNWPSQHTTERAKGKTWSFHYPDKIYDEL
;
A
#
# COMPACT_ATOMS: atom_id res chain seq x y z
N MET A 1 -20.53 5.02 -12.19
CA MET A 1 -19.21 5.06 -11.52
C MET A 1 -18.53 3.72 -11.70
N ALA A 2 -17.31 3.67 -12.22
CA ALA A 2 -16.52 2.43 -12.23
C ALA A 2 -16.22 2.03 -10.77
N TYR A 3 -16.76 0.90 -10.32
CA TYR A 3 -16.51 0.37 -8.98
C TYR A 3 -15.07 -0.15 -8.92
N ARG A 4 -14.15 0.66 -8.40
CA ARG A 4 -12.79 0.20 -8.08
C ARG A 4 -12.87 -0.68 -6.83
N ASN A 5 -12.58 -1.97 -6.98
CA ASN A 5 -12.60 -2.95 -5.90
C ASN A 5 -11.23 -3.63 -5.68
N LYS A 6 -10.18 -3.14 -6.33
CA LYS A 6 -8.84 -3.74 -6.29
C LYS A 6 -7.94 -3.03 -5.29
N THR A 7 -7.07 -3.83 -4.66
CA THR A 7 -6.03 -3.36 -3.75
C THR A 7 -4.69 -3.62 -4.40
N TYR A 8 -3.90 -2.56 -4.57
CA TYR A 8 -2.56 -2.70 -5.12
C TYR A 8 -1.56 -2.85 -4.00
N VAL A 9 -0.65 -3.83 -4.07
CA VAL A 9 0.39 -4.00 -3.05
C VAL A 9 1.76 -3.76 -3.66
N CYS A 10 2.48 -2.84 -3.02
CA CYS A 10 3.83 -2.44 -3.38
C CYS A 10 4.77 -2.84 -2.23
N PHE A 11 5.86 -3.54 -2.55
CA PHE A 11 6.82 -4.06 -1.56
C PHE A 11 8.16 -4.42 -2.22
N ASP A 12 9.17 -4.71 -1.41
CA ASP A 12 10.44 -5.27 -1.87
C ASP A 12 10.27 -6.78 -2.18
N ALA A 13 10.32 -7.19 -3.44
CA ALA A 13 10.15 -8.61 -3.78
C ALA A 13 11.34 -9.48 -3.41
N ASP A 14 12.53 -8.91 -3.21
CA ASP A 14 13.71 -9.69 -2.88
C ASP A 14 13.71 -10.06 -1.38
N GLU A 15 13.29 -9.13 -0.52
CA GLU A 15 13.33 -9.31 0.94
C GLU A 15 11.96 -9.56 1.58
N ASP A 16 10.90 -8.90 1.09
CA ASP A 16 9.60 -8.85 1.79
C ASP A 16 8.56 -9.82 1.19
N MET A 17 8.95 -10.70 0.26
CA MET A 17 8.05 -11.64 -0.42
C MET A 17 7.31 -12.57 0.54
N LEU A 18 7.94 -12.91 1.68
CA LEU A 18 7.30 -13.74 2.71
C LEU A 18 6.06 -13.06 3.31
N TYR A 19 6.11 -11.76 3.55
CA TYR A 19 4.97 -10.99 4.06
C TYR A 19 3.84 -10.92 3.04
N TYR A 20 4.18 -10.75 1.76
CA TYR A 20 3.21 -10.78 0.68
C TYR A 20 2.54 -12.15 0.54
N ASN A 21 3.29 -13.24 0.66
CA ASN A 21 2.75 -14.59 0.64
C ASN A 21 1.82 -14.86 1.84
N LEU A 22 2.15 -14.32 3.01
CA LEU A 22 1.28 -14.40 4.18
C LEU A 22 -0.04 -13.65 3.96
N MET A 23 0.00 -12.47 3.33
CA MET A 23 -1.22 -11.77 2.93
C MET A 23 -2.07 -12.57 1.93
N LYS A 24 -1.44 -13.28 0.98
CA LYS A 24 -2.14 -14.21 0.08
C LYS A 24 -2.81 -15.34 0.88
N ALA A 25 -2.13 -15.92 1.86
CA ALA A 25 -2.72 -16.96 2.71
C ALA A 25 -3.92 -16.45 3.53
N TRP A 26 -3.83 -15.25 4.10
CA TRP A 26 -4.98 -14.62 4.79
C TRP A 26 -6.18 -14.46 3.86
N LYS A 27 -5.95 -14.01 2.62
CA LYS A 27 -7.01 -13.85 1.63
C LYS A 27 -7.77 -15.16 1.36
N GLU A 28 -7.05 -16.25 1.17
CA GLU A 28 -7.65 -17.57 0.92
C GLU A 28 -8.43 -18.09 2.14
N ASN A 29 -7.98 -17.79 3.35
CA ASN A 29 -8.60 -18.29 4.58
C ASN A 29 -9.89 -17.55 4.95
N GLU A 30 -9.94 -16.22 4.84
CA GLU A 30 -11.02 -15.41 5.45
C GLU A 30 -12.02 -14.78 4.47
N LYS A 31 -12.09 -15.24 3.21
CA LYS A 31 -12.94 -14.60 2.16
C LYS A 31 -12.77 -13.08 2.13
N PHE A 32 -11.57 -12.60 2.39
CA PHE A 32 -11.30 -11.18 2.31
C PHE A 32 -11.57 -10.67 0.89
N ALA A 33 -12.28 -9.56 0.78
CA ALA A 33 -12.58 -8.90 -0.49
C ALA A 33 -11.35 -8.12 -1.03
N PHE A 34 -10.16 -8.72 -1.02
CA PHE A 34 -8.92 -8.07 -1.45
C PHE A 34 -8.38 -8.69 -2.73
N ASN A 35 -8.54 -8.00 -3.85
CA ASN A 35 -7.85 -8.36 -5.10
C ASN A 35 -6.47 -7.73 -5.12
N PHE A 36 -5.48 -8.45 -4.57
CA PHE A 36 -4.08 -8.07 -4.63
C PHE A 36 -3.56 -8.18 -6.06
N HIS A 37 -3.14 -7.05 -6.63
CA HIS A 37 -2.25 -7.05 -7.78
C HIS A 37 -0.82 -6.84 -7.32
N ASN A 38 0.06 -7.80 -7.65
CA ASN A 38 1.50 -7.68 -7.42
C ASN A 38 2.13 -6.88 -8.57
N ALA A 39 2.87 -5.83 -8.25
CA ALA A 39 3.73 -5.11 -9.20
C ALA A 39 4.76 -6.05 -9.86
N HIS A 40 5.34 -6.96 -9.08
CA HIS A 40 6.45 -7.82 -9.48
C HIS A 40 6.05 -9.02 -10.34
N GLU A 41 4.80 -9.49 -10.26
CA GLU A 41 4.30 -10.51 -11.21
C GLU A 41 4.32 -9.98 -12.65
N ILE A 42 4.25 -8.66 -12.87
CA ILE A 42 4.42 -8.07 -14.21
C ILE A 42 5.89 -8.08 -14.65
N ASN A 43 6.80 -7.83 -13.71
CA ASN A 43 8.23 -7.72 -13.95
C ASN A 43 8.84 -9.10 -14.27
N ASN A 44 8.51 -10.13 -13.49
CA ASN A 44 9.07 -11.47 -13.65
C ASN A 44 8.60 -12.18 -14.93
N LEU A 45 7.45 -11.82 -15.50
CA LEU A 45 6.95 -12.43 -16.73
C LEU A 45 7.67 -11.94 -18.00
N ARG A 46 8.54 -10.92 -17.92
CA ARG A 46 9.06 -10.22 -19.10
C ARG A 46 10.53 -9.82 -18.94
N ASP A 47 11.41 -10.80 -19.07
CA ASP A 47 12.89 -10.66 -19.11
C ASP A 47 13.45 -9.86 -20.33
N GLY A 48 12.66 -8.94 -20.90
CA GLY A 48 13.08 -8.11 -22.04
C GLY A 48 12.19 -6.90 -22.31
N SER A 49 11.28 -6.54 -21.37
CA SER A 49 10.45 -5.33 -21.53
C SER A 49 11.17 -4.09 -21.04
N SER A 50 11.05 -2.99 -21.80
CA SER A 50 11.57 -1.70 -21.39
C SER A 50 10.84 -1.18 -20.14
N GLU A 51 11.53 -0.35 -19.35
CA GLU A 51 10.96 0.29 -18.16
C GLU A 51 9.67 1.06 -18.46
N THR A 52 9.58 1.67 -19.64
CA THR A 52 8.39 2.40 -20.10
C THR A 52 7.17 1.48 -20.23
N THR A 53 7.34 0.29 -20.81
CA THR A 53 6.25 -0.70 -20.93
C THR A 53 5.82 -1.23 -19.57
N ILE A 54 6.76 -1.43 -18.65
CA ILE A 54 6.45 -1.85 -17.28
C ILE A 54 5.62 -0.77 -16.58
N LYS A 55 6.09 0.49 -16.56
CA LYS A 55 5.37 1.61 -15.95
C LYS A 55 3.98 1.81 -16.56
N GLN A 56 3.81 1.59 -17.86
CA GLN A 56 2.50 1.65 -18.50
C GLN A 56 1.53 0.60 -17.93
N LYS A 57 1.97 -0.65 -17.76
CA LYS A 57 1.14 -1.70 -17.15
C LYS A 57 0.83 -1.44 -15.67
N LEU A 58 1.83 -0.98 -14.91
CA LEU A 58 1.62 -0.60 -13.51
C LEU A 58 0.59 0.54 -13.42
N ARG A 59 0.66 1.52 -14.33
CA ARG A 59 -0.30 2.63 -14.43
C ARG A 59 -1.73 2.13 -14.67
N GLU A 60 -1.92 1.20 -15.59
CA GLU A 60 -3.24 0.61 -15.89
C GLU A 60 -3.83 -0.06 -14.64
N ARG A 61 -3.02 -0.81 -13.89
CA ARG A 61 -3.46 -1.45 -12.64
C ARG A 61 -3.77 -0.44 -11.54
N LEU A 62 -2.90 0.55 -11.34
CA LEU A 62 -3.11 1.61 -10.36
C LEU A 62 -4.35 2.46 -10.68
N ALA A 63 -4.65 2.69 -11.97
CA ALA A 63 -5.83 3.44 -12.38
C ALA A 63 -7.15 2.76 -11.96
N ASP A 64 -7.16 1.42 -11.86
CA ASP A 64 -8.31 0.62 -11.42
C ASP A 64 -8.27 0.26 -9.92
N THR A 65 -7.33 0.84 -9.18
CA THR A 65 -7.11 0.54 -7.76
C THR A 65 -7.92 1.46 -6.85
N LYS A 66 -8.57 0.86 -5.85
CA LYS A 66 -9.28 1.59 -4.78
C LYS A 66 -8.31 2.10 -3.71
N VAL A 67 -7.33 1.28 -3.35
CA VAL A 67 -6.37 1.55 -2.26
C VAL A 67 -4.99 1.03 -2.64
N LEU A 68 -3.97 1.85 -2.42
CA LEU A 68 -2.57 1.45 -2.49
C LEU A 68 -2.11 1.01 -1.10
N VAL A 69 -1.61 -0.22 -0.99
CA VAL A 69 -0.96 -0.77 0.20
C VAL A 69 0.54 -0.85 -0.06
N ILE A 70 1.34 -0.36 0.88
CA ILE A 70 2.80 -0.38 0.78
C ILE A 70 3.35 -1.10 1.99
N LEU A 71 4.10 -2.18 1.78
CA LEU A 71 4.84 -2.84 2.86
C LEU A 71 6.15 -2.09 3.07
N ILE A 72 6.36 -1.58 4.28
CA ILE A 72 7.55 -0.86 4.69
C ILE A 72 8.46 -1.82 5.45
N GLY A 73 9.39 -2.41 4.70
CA GLY A 73 10.53 -3.18 5.19
C GLY A 73 11.80 -2.33 5.31
N GLU A 74 12.92 -3.00 5.54
CA GLU A 74 14.21 -2.33 5.80
C GLU A 74 14.77 -1.58 4.58
N LYS A 75 14.58 -2.16 3.39
CA LYS A 75 15.10 -1.65 2.12
C LYS A 75 14.10 -0.83 1.32
N THR A 76 12.81 -0.85 1.66
CA THR A 76 11.73 -0.20 0.89
C THR A 76 11.99 1.28 0.63
N LYS A 77 12.58 2.00 1.58
CA LYS A 77 12.93 3.43 1.42
C LYS A 77 13.92 3.72 0.29
N ASN A 78 14.71 2.71 -0.11
CA ASN A 78 15.74 2.80 -1.14
C ASN A 78 15.21 2.35 -2.53
N LEU A 79 13.96 1.91 -2.63
CA LEU A 79 13.37 1.42 -3.88
C LEU A 79 12.84 2.59 -4.72
N TYR A 80 13.74 3.20 -5.50
CA TYR A 80 13.41 4.39 -6.28
C TYR A 80 12.84 4.12 -7.68
N LYS A 81 13.03 2.90 -8.22
CA LYS A 81 12.70 2.60 -9.63
C LYS A 81 11.20 2.47 -9.88
N TYR A 82 10.52 1.66 -9.06
CA TYR A 82 9.09 1.36 -9.21
C TYR A 82 8.29 1.84 -8.01
N VAL A 83 8.65 1.44 -6.78
CA VAL A 83 7.92 1.79 -5.54
C VAL A 83 7.71 3.31 -5.40
N ARG A 84 8.79 4.09 -5.56
CA ARG A 84 8.70 5.56 -5.58
C ARG A 84 7.71 6.09 -6.63
N TRP A 85 7.80 5.60 -7.86
CA TRP A 85 6.92 6.03 -8.95
C TRP A 85 5.45 5.67 -8.67
N GLU A 86 5.19 4.50 -8.08
CA GLU A 86 3.84 4.07 -7.69
C GLU A 86 3.25 4.96 -6.59
N ILE A 87 4.08 5.34 -5.61
CA ILE A 87 3.72 6.30 -4.56
C ILE A 87 3.38 7.66 -5.16
N GLU A 88 4.24 8.19 -6.04
CA GLU A 88 4.04 9.47 -6.71
C GLU A 88 2.72 9.47 -7.50
N TYR A 89 2.47 8.41 -8.26
CA TYR A 89 1.22 8.25 -9.02
C TYR A 89 -0.02 8.19 -8.12
N ALA A 90 0.04 7.44 -7.01
CA ALA A 90 -1.06 7.35 -6.07
C ALA A 90 -1.36 8.69 -5.41
N ILE A 91 -0.33 9.46 -5.03
CA ILE A 91 -0.49 10.82 -4.49
C ILE A 91 -1.15 11.73 -5.54
N GLU A 92 -0.66 11.73 -6.77
CA GLU A 92 -1.16 12.57 -7.87
C GLU A 92 -2.65 12.27 -8.16
N LYS A 93 -3.01 10.99 -8.23
CA LYS A 93 -4.41 10.55 -8.45
C LYS A 93 -5.25 10.59 -7.18
N GLY A 94 -4.64 10.83 -6.02
CA GLY A 94 -5.28 10.82 -4.72
C GLY A 94 -5.91 9.47 -4.36
N ILE A 95 -5.23 8.39 -4.74
CA ILE A 95 -5.56 7.05 -4.30
C ILE A 95 -5.18 6.97 -2.81
N PRO A 96 -6.09 6.51 -1.92
CA PRO A 96 -5.77 6.29 -0.52
C PRO A 96 -4.56 5.36 -0.36
N ILE A 97 -3.61 5.77 0.49
CA ILE A 97 -2.38 5.02 0.75
C ILE A 97 -2.42 4.46 2.17
N ILE A 98 -2.18 3.16 2.31
CA ILE A 98 -1.96 2.45 3.58
C ILE A 98 -0.51 1.99 3.61
N ALA A 99 0.27 2.55 4.52
CA ALA A 99 1.64 2.18 4.82
C ALA A 99 1.65 1.14 5.95
N VAL A 100 2.08 -0.07 5.64
CA VAL A 100 2.09 -1.21 6.57
C VAL A 100 3.52 -1.44 7.02
N ASN A 101 3.83 -1.16 8.28
CA ASN A 101 5.17 -1.30 8.81
C ASN A 101 5.44 -2.76 9.20
N LEU A 102 6.43 -3.38 8.54
CA LEU A 102 6.80 -4.78 8.79
C LEU A 102 7.47 -4.97 10.16
N ASN A 103 8.08 -3.92 10.69
CA ASN A 103 8.59 -3.88 12.07
C ASN A 103 7.50 -3.73 13.14
N LYS A 104 6.21 -3.81 12.76
CA LYS A 104 5.03 -3.74 13.63
C LYS A 104 4.81 -2.42 14.36
N LEU A 105 5.47 -1.34 13.93
CA LEU A 105 5.13 -0.01 14.43
C LEU A 105 3.72 0.38 13.98
N LYS A 106 2.94 0.91 14.93
CA LYS A 106 1.57 1.39 14.68
C LYS A 106 1.55 2.76 14.02
N SER A 107 2.63 3.52 14.12
CA SER A 107 2.79 4.87 13.57
C SER A 107 3.92 4.91 12.53
N MET A 108 4.12 6.07 11.90
CA MET A 108 5.16 6.24 10.90
C MET A 108 6.57 5.98 11.48
N ASP A 109 7.32 5.12 10.82
CA ASP A 109 8.75 4.96 11.11
C ASP A 109 9.58 6.01 10.36
N ASN A 110 10.17 6.97 11.08
CA ASN A 110 10.98 8.02 10.45
C ASN A 110 12.25 7.51 9.74
N LYS A 111 12.75 6.32 10.08
CA LYS A 111 13.97 5.73 9.51
C LYS A 111 13.68 4.86 8.28
N LEU A 112 12.55 4.18 8.27
CA LEU A 112 12.17 3.22 7.23
C LEU A 112 11.10 3.74 6.26
N CYS A 113 10.30 4.73 6.67
CA CYS A 113 9.29 5.30 5.79
C CYS A 113 9.94 5.99 4.59
N PRO A 114 9.48 5.69 3.35
CA PRO A 114 9.93 6.40 2.15
C PRO A 114 9.79 7.92 2.33
N PRO A 115 10.81 8.73 1.98
CA PRO A 115 10.78 10.18 2.16
C PRO A 115 9.54 10.86 1.56
N LEU A 116 9.03 10.32 0.46
CA LEU A 116 7.86 10.84 -0.23
C LEU A 116 6.56 10.74 0.57
N LEU A 117 6.46 9.80 1.52
CA LEU A 117 5.25 9.58 2.32
C LEU A 117 5.25 10.36 3.64
N LYS A 118 6.39 10.90 4.07
CA LYS A 118 6.54 11.53 5.40
C LYS A 118 5.56 12.69 5.62
N ASP A 119 5.36 13.49 4.58
CA ASP A 119 4.50 14.68 4.59
C ASP A 119 3.27 14.50 3.69
N LYS A 120 2.76 13.26 3.60
CA LYS A 120 1.58 12.92 2.79
C LYS A 120 0.51 12.24 3.61
N LEU A 121 -0.72 12.37 3.09
CA LEU A 121 -1.92 11.78 3.66
C LEU A 121 -1.90 10.26 3.47
N ALA A 122 -1.29 9.55 4.41
CA ALA A 122 -1.19 8.10 4.42
C ALA A 122 -1.52 7.55 5.81
N MET A 123 -2.16 6.38 5.85
CA MET A 123 -2.45 5.65 7.07
C MET A 123 -1.32 4.68 7.37
N HIS A 124 -0.63 4.85 8.49
CA HIS A 124 0.39 3.94 8.97
C HIS A 124 -0.22 2.94 9.95
N ILE A 125 0.06 1.65 9.74
CA ILE A 125 -0.40 0.56 10.59
C ILE A 125 0.71 -0.47 10.81
N ALA A 126 0.59 -1.23 11.88
CA ALA A 126 1.43 -2.40 12.09
C ALA A 126 1.04 -3.53 11.11
N PHE A 127 2.02 -4.35 10.70
CA PHE A 127 1.72 -5.55 9.92
C PHE A 127 0.91 -6.57 10.74
N GLY A 128 -0.34 -6.80 10.33
CA GLY A 128 -1.24 -7.75 10.97
C GLY A 128 -2.57 -7.87 10.23
N GLN A 129 -3.13 -9.07 10.19
CA GLN A 129 -4.32 -9.41 9.41
C GLN A 129 -5.53 -8.53 9.74
N LYS A 130 -5.94 -8.48 11.01
CA LYS A 130 -7.15 -7.78 11.46
C LYS A 130 -7.06 -6.27 11.24
N ILE A 131 -5.92 -5.66 11.56
CA ILE A 131 -5.73 -4.21 11.37
C ILE A 131 -5.68 -3.84 9.89
N MET A 132 -5.11 -4.70 9.03
CA MET A 132 -5.13 -4.47 7.60
C MET A 132 -6.55 -4.54 7.03
N ASP A 133 -7.35 -5.53 7.43
CA ASP A 133 -8.75 -5.59 7.02
C ASP A 133 -9.54 -4.35 7.45
N PHE A 134 -9.39 -3.98 8.73
CA PHE A 134 -10.00 -2.77 9.26
C PHE A 134 -9.59 -1.52 8.47
N ALA A 135 -8.29 -1.36 8.19
CA ALA A 135 -7.77 -0.22 7.45
C ALA A 135 -8.30 -0.19 6.01
N LEU A 136 -8.37 -1.33 5.32
CA LEU A 136 -8.84 -1.43 3.94
C LEU A 136 -10.34 -1.09 3.82
N ASN A 137 -11.13 -1.40 4.84
CA ASN A 137 -12.56 -1.10 4.88
C ASN A 137 -12.86 0.36 5.29
N ASN A 138 -12.06 0.95 6.19
CA ASN A 138 -12.36 2.27 6.78
C ASN A 138 -11.56 3.42 6.18
N TRP A 139 -10.27 3.22 5.89
CA TRP A 139 -9.38 4.30 5.43
C TRP A 139 -9.82 4.98 4.13
N PRO A 140 -10.35 4.30 3.10
CA PRO A 140 -10.66 4.98 1.82
C PRO A 140 -11.69 6.10 1.97
N SER A 141 -12.72 5.85 2.79
CA SER A 141 -13.74 6.83 3.13
C SER A 141 -13.15 7.97 3.97
N GLN A 142 -12.37 7.63 5.00
CA GLN A 142 -11.68 8.61 5.86
C GLN A 142 -10.72 9.49 5.06
N HIS A 143 -9.87 8.91 4.21
CA HIS A 143 -8.95 9.61 3.33
C HIS A 143 -9.67 10.64 2.46
N THR A 144 -10.85 10.29 1.91
CA THR A 144 -11.62 11.22 1.08
C THR A 144 -12.08 12.43 1.89
N THR A 145 -12.58 12.20 3.10
CA THR A 145 -12.98 13.26 4.04
C THR A 145 -11.80 14.13 4.50
N GLU A 146 -10.69 13.51 4.89
CA GLU A 146 -9.51 14.24 5.40
C GLU A 146 -8.80 15.02 4.29
N ARG A 147 -8.77 14.48 3.07
CA ARG A 147 -8.27 15.18 1.89
C ARG A 147 -9.12 16.40 1.55
N ALA A 148 -10.45 16.29 1.65
CA ALA A 148 -11.36 17.43 1.44
C ALA A 148 -11.15 18.56 2.47
N LYS A 149 -10.67 18.22 3.68
CA LYS A 149 -10.27 19.19 4.72
C LYS A 149 -8.87 19.78 4.50
N GLY A 150 -8.18 19.42 3.42
CA GLY A 150 -6.82 19.91 3.11
C GLY A 150 -5.72 19.30 3.97
N LYS A 151 -5.98 18.16 4.64
CA LYS A 151 -4.98 17.52 5.50
C LYS A 151 -3.94 16.76 4.69
N THR A 152 -2.68 16.85 5.14
CA THR A 152 -1.53 16.32 4.41
C THR A 152 -0.57 15.50 5.27
N TRP A 153 -0.83 15.33 6.57
CA TRP A 153 0.06 14.58 7.46
C TRP A 153 -0.31 13.10 7.54
N SER A 154 0.58 12.32 8.15
CA SER A 154 0.39 10.90 8.38
C SER A 154 -0.59 10.60 9.51
N PHE A 155 -1.37 9.55 9.30
CA PHE A 155 -2.37 9.06 10.24
C PHE A 155 -1.93 7.71 10.81
N HIS A 156 -2.41 7.42 12.01
CA HIS A 156 -2.34 6.09 12.61
C HIS A 156 -3.63 5.84 13.39
N TYR A 157 -4.00 4.58 13.56
CA TYR A 157 -5.10 4.23 14.44
C TYR A 157 -4.66 4.30 15.92
N PRO A 158 -5.54 4.77 16.82
CA PRO A 158 -5.26 4.76 18.26
C PRO A 158 -5.23 3.32 18.78
N ASP A 159 -4.53 3.11 19.90
CA ASP A 159 -4.34 1.77 20.49
C ASP A 159 -5.65 1.03 20.78
N LYS A 160 -6.69 1.76 21.17
CA LYS A 160 -8.03 1.21 21.41
C LYS A 160 -8.56 0.38 20.22
N ILE A 161 -8.30 0.82 18.99
CA ILE A 161 -8.72 0.07 17.79
C ILE A 161 -7.97 -1.26 17.70
N TYR A 162 -6.70 -1.29 18.08
CA TYR A 162 -5.92 -2.53 18.09
C TYR A 162 -6.39 -3.51 19.17
N ASP A 163 -6.80 -3.01 20.33
CA ASP A 163 -7.28 -3.83 21.44
C ASP A 163 -8.66 -4.45 21.16
N GLU A 164 -9.47 -3.80 20.32
CA GLU A 164 -10.81 -4.25 19.91
C GLU A 164 -10.79 -5.27 18.75
N LEU A 165 -9.64 -5.48 18.09
CA LEU A 165 -9.49 -6.36 16.93
C LEU A 165 -9.14 -7.80 17.31
#